data_AF-A0AAE3D345-F1
#
_entry.id   AF-A0AAE3D345-F1
#
_cell.length_a   1.000
_cell.length_b   1.000
_cell.length_c   1.000
_cell.angle_alpha   90.00
_cell.angle_beta   90.00
_cell.angle_gamma   90.00
#
_symmetry.space_group_name_H-M   'P 1'
#
loop_
_entity.id
_entity.type
_entity.pdbx_description
1 polymer ?
#
loop_
_entity_poly.entity_id
_entity_poly.type
_entity_poly.pdbx_seq_one_letter_code
_entity_poly.pdbx_strand_id
1 'polypeptide(L)'
;MTTPMDAILVKRSSVEAAKAGADTKSLAYDVFDFVHAMIWDGYYESNQINPKAVALYHVEKYYGEVMNGGHSQFIHNTAAAGHSWNDALEALQAMGASKHEDILRRMISWVEENPEEAEKQTGFTGGIAPYLDQLDEEFYEVNRESPLTDMTSQWALGWDELRAVDDDAFERELIKLTKLNPNRSREMASRRIDWLNRQIAEWLYASTGMAAAAVPGDGGRRYLYSPLDAEADGLDILICKIDTLDKTRWAVVSDSWTRIYEFLEEDSQGKSQDGLEDDIHSAIRQKAAAWYGRGHAGAQLSEVEAARTEDIINLAISHNAAVALDLLLRNADYESETQVFVSAVRKSRIWPAPASVEWAIIIKDELLTARTSAIGASLTRENSDGTTLMLTVDARQIAKHHIWSVGDH
;
A
#
# COMPACT_ATOMS: atom_id res chain seq x y z
N MET A 1 19.48 -19.05 -9.19
CA MET A 1 20.02 -17.69 -9.28
C MET A 1 19.84 -17.21 -10.71
N THR A 2 18.84 -16.36 -10.95
CA THR A 2 18.70 -15.62 -12.21
C THR A 2 19.72 -14.48 -12.19
N THR A 3 20.53 -14.35 -13.25
CA THR A 3 21.39 -13.18 -13.43
C THR A 3 20.54 -11.92 -13.40
N PRO A 4 20.96 -10.85 -12.70
CA PRO A 4 20.26 -9.58 -12.71
C PRO A 4 20.02 -9.09 -14.14
N MET A 5 18.95 -8.33 -14.35
CA MET A 5 18.72 -7.62 -15.59
C MET A 5 19.81 -6.54 -15.72
N ASP A 6 20.81 -6.80 -16.56
CA ASP A 6 21.96 -5.92 -16.69
C ASP A 6 21.61 -4.60 -17.41
N ALA A 7 20.67 -4.63 -18.36
CA ALA A 7 20.29 -3.46 -19.16
C ALA A 7 19.30 -2.55 -18.43
N ILE A 8 19.59 -1.25 -18.42
CA ILE A 8 18.75 -0.21 -17.82
C ILE A 8 18.15 0.63 -18.95
N LEU A 9 16.83 0.54 -19.16
CA LEU A 9 16.17 1.32 -20.22
C LEU A 9 15.99 2.77 -19.76
N VAL A 10 16.29 3.71 -20.66
CA VAL A 10 16.06 5.15 -20.47
C VAL A 10 15.64 5.79 -21.80
N LYS A 11 15.00 6.96 -21.77
CA LYS A 11 14.66 7.68 -23.01
C LYS A 11 15.93 8.26 -23.63
N ARG A 12 15.99 8.25 -24.97
CA ARG A 12 17.13 8.82 -25.70
C ARG A 12 17.24 10.31 -25.48
N SER A 13 16.12 11.04 -25.46
CA SER A 13 16.11 12.47 -25.20
C SER A 13 16.72 12.82 -23.83
N SER A 14 16.43 12.04 -22.78
CA SER A 14 17.00 12.22 -21.44
C SER A 14 18.52 12.07 -21.43
N VAL A 15 19.06 11.06 -22.13
CA VAL A 15 20.51 10.86 -22.27
C VAL A 15 21.15 12.01 -23.05
N GLU A 16 20.54 12.45 -24.14
CA GLU A 16 21.03 13.55 -24.97
C GLU A 16 21.01 14.89 -24.20
N ALA A 17 19.94 15.17 -23.47
CA ALA A 17 19.79 16.37 -22.65
C ALA A 17 20.79 16.40 -21.49
N ALA A 18 21.01 15.26 -20.82
CA ALA A 18 22.02 15.13 -19.77
C ALA A 18 23.44 15.36 -20.31
N LYS A 19 23.78 14.80 -21.49
CA LYS A 19 25.07 15.06 -22.16
C LYS A 19 25.26 16.52 -22.55
N ALA A 20 24.19 17.19 -22.96
CA ALA A 20 24.21 18.60 -23.33
C ALA A 20 24.21 19.53 -22.11
N GLY A 21 24.01 19.01 -20.89
CA GLY A 21 23.82 19.81 -19.68
C GLY A 21 22.55 20.67 -19.71
N ALA A 22 21.57 20.31 -20.55
CA ALA A 22 20.33 21.08 -20.74
C ALA A 22 19.23 20.68 -19.76
N ASP A 23 19.16 19.38 -19.43
CA ASP A 23 18.30 18.82 -18.40
C ASP A 23 19.00 17.62 -17.77
N THR A 24 19.33 17.76 -16.50
CA THR A 24 20.09 16.80 -15.71
C THR A 24 19.20 16.02 -14.75
N LYS A 25 17.87 16.12 -14.85
CA LYS A 25 16.95 15.39 -13.95
C LYS A 25 16.23 14.25 -14.65
N SER A 26 15.86 14.44 -15.92
CA SER A 26 15.08 13.45 -16.67
C SER A 26 15.76 12.09 -16.77
N LEU A 27 17.09 12.02 -16.80
CA LEU A 27 17.80 10.73 -16.84
C LEU A 27 17.64 9.95 -15.53
N ALA A 28 17.83 10.59 -14.38
CA ALA A 28 17.59 9.95 -13.09
C ALA A 28 16.14 9.50 -12.93
N TYR A 29 15.17 10.31 -13.39
CA TYR A 29 13.76 9.93 -13.38
C TYR A 29 13.47 8.72 -14.28
N ASP A 30 14.06 8.63 -15.47
CA ASP A 30 13.87 7.46 -16.32
C ASP A 30 14.43 6.17 -15.67
N VAL A 31 15.56 6.26 -14.95
CA VAL A 31 16.10 5.12 -14.20
C VAL A 31 15.17 4.77 -13.03
N PHE A 32 14.64 5.77 -12.32
CA PHE A 32 13.67 5.57 -11.26
C PHE A 32 12.42 4.84 -11.79
N ASP A 33 11.83 5.32 -12.89
CA ASP A 33 10.66 4.73 -13.54
C ASP A 33 10.94 3.29 -14.00
N PHE A 34 12.15 3.04 -14.53
CA PHE A 34 12.58 1.71 -14.92
C PHE A 34 12.56 0.73 -13.72
N VAL A 35 13.22 1.08 -12.62
CA VAL A 35 13.27 0.22 -11.42
C VAL A 35 11.88 0.08 -10.81
N HIS A 36 11.12 1.18 -10.73
CA HIS A 36 9.75 1.17 -10.22
C HIS A 36 8.88 0.18 -10.98
N ALA A 37 8.89 0.23 -12.31
CA ALA A 37 8.12 -0.70 -13.14
C ALA A 37 8.60 -2.15 -12.98
N MET A 38 9.92 -2.39 -12.88
CA MET A 38 10.42 -3.76 -12.67
C MET A 38 9.93 -4.34 -11.33
N ILE A 39 9.96 -3.56 -10.25
CA ILE A 39 9.54 -4.01 -8.92
C ILE A 39 8.01 -4.17 -8.86
N TRP A 40 7.26 -3.16 -9.29
CA TRP A 40 5.82 -3.07 -9.05
C TRP A 40 4.97 -3.77 -10.12
N ASP A 41 5.34 -3.66 -11.39
CA ASP A 41 4.60 -4.26 -12.51
C ASP A 41 5.23 -5.57 -13.01
N GLY A 42 6.57 -5.64 -12.93
CA GLY A 42 7.36 -6.81 -13.29
C GLY A 42 7.49 -7.85 -12.19
N TYR A 43 7.19 -7.47 -10.94
CA TYR A 43 7.36 -8.31 -9.76
C TYR A 43 8.77 -8.90 -9.64
N TYR A 44 9.78 -8.15 -10.10
CA TYR A 44 11.17 -8.50 -9.86
C TYR A 44 11.52 -8.19 -8.41
N GLU A 45 12.29 -9.08 -7.79
CA GLU A 45 13.01 -8.78 -6.56
C GLU A 45 14.15 -7.80 -6.85
N SER A 46 14.51 -6.95 -5.89
CA SER A 46 15.58 -5.95 -6.09
C SER A 46 16.91 -6.59 -6.51
N ASN A 47 17.22 -7.80 -6.02
CA ASN A 47 18.42 -8.54 -6.40
C ASN A 47 18.40 -9.13 -7.83
N GLN A 48 17.28 -9.02 -8.54
CA GLN A 48 17.13 -9.41 -9.94
C GLN A 48 17.25 -8.20 -10.90
N ILE A 49 17.39 -6.99 -10.36
CA ILE A 49 17.56 -5.74 -11.12
C ILE A 49 19.02 -5.31 -11.00
N ASN A 50 19.53 -4.53 -11.98
CA ASN A 50 20.88 -3.97 -11.90
C ASN A 50 21.08 -3.22 -10.56
N PRO A 51 22.08 -3.58 -9.74
CA PRO A 51 22.26 -3.01 -8.40
C PRO A 51 22.54 -1.51 -8.43
N LYS A 52 23.21 -0.97 -9.47
CA LYS A 52 23.41 0.48 -9.61
C LYS A 52 22.08 1.22 -9.80
N ALA A 53 21.18 0.64 -10.59
CA ALA A 53 19.85 1.21 -10.82
C ALA A 53 19.02 1.19 -9.54
N VAL A 54 19.03 0.08 -8.79
CA VAL A 54 18.34 -0.04 -7.50
C VAL A 54 18.88 0.98 -6.49
N ALA A 55 20.20 1.14 -6.41
CA ALA A 55 20.81 2.09 -5.50
C ALA A 55 20.47 3.55 -5.87
N LEU A 56 20.48 3.90 -7.18
CA LEU A 56 19.99 5.20 -7.65
C LEU A 56 18.50 5.40 -7.31
N TYR A 57 17.66 4.39 -7.54
CA TYR A 57 16.25 4.43 -7.19
C TYR A 57 16.03 4.74 -5.70
N HIS A 58 16.84 4.15 -4.81
CA HIS A 58 16.78 4.46 -3.37
C HIS A 58 17.27 5.88 -3.03
N VAL A 59 18.28 6.41 -3.73
CA VAL A 59 18.69 7.82 -3.58
C VAL A 59 17.59 8.77 -4.05
N GLU A 60 16.97 8.52 -5.21
CA GLU A 60 15.88 9.35 -5.73
C GLU A 60 14.64 9.27 -4.84
N LYS A 61 14.37 8.10 -4.23
CA LYS A 61 13.32 7.97 -3.21
C LYS A 61 13.66 8.81 -1.97
N TYR A 62 14.89 8.75 -1.46
CA TYR A 62 15.34 9.60 -0.36
C TYR A 62 15.17 11.08 -0.69
N TYR A 63 15.65 11.52 -1.85
CA TYR A 63 15.47 12.88 -2.35
C TYR A 63 13.98 13.27 -2.39
N GLY A 64 13.13 12.45 -3.01
CA GLY A 64 11.71 12.74 -3.19
C GLY A 64 10.93 12.86 -1.88
N GLU A 65 11.19 11.96 -0.92
CA GLU A 65 10.52 11.98 0.39
C GLU A 65 10.97 13.18 1.22
N VAL A 66 12.28 13.48 1.27
CA VAL A 66 12.80 14.65 2.00
C VAL A 66 12.29 15.95 1.39
N MET A 67 12.28 16.07 0.06
CA MET A 67 11.75 17.27 -0.61
C MET A 67 10.23 17.45 -0.44
N ASN A 68 9.50 16.40 -0.05
CA ASN A 68 8.05 16.43 0.12
C ASN A 68 7.61 16.65 1.57
N GLY A 69 8.24 15.97 2.53
CA GLY A 69 7.88 16.04 3.96
C GLY A 69 9.05 15.83 4.91
N GLY A 70 10.28 16.08 4.44
CA GLY A 70 11.49 16.00 5.25
C GLY A 70 11.93 14.58 5.60
N HIS A 71 12.99 14.49 6.41
CA HIS A 71 13.51 13.22 6.92
C HIS A 71 12.47 12.48 7.77
N SER A 72 11.55 13.20 8.43
CA SER A 72 10.44 12.59 9.16
C SER A 72 9.55 11.75 8.24
N GLN A 73 9.18 12.28 7.07
CA GLN A 73 8.39 11.53 6.08
C GLN A 73 9.20 10.36 5.51
N PHE A 74 10.48 10.57 5.22
CA PHE A 74 11.35 9.51 4.73
C PHE A 74 11.41 8.34 5.70
N ILE A 75 11.65 8.59 6.99
CA ILE A 75 11.66 7.56 8.05
C ILE A 75 10.31 6.83 8.08
N HIS A 76 9.20 7.57 8.14
CA HIS A 76 7.85 6.99 8.18
C HIS A 76 7.59 6.04 7.00
N ASN A 77 7.91 6.48 5.78
CA ASN A 77 7.62 5.75 4.55
C ASN A 77 8.59 4.60 4.25
N THR A 78 9.68 4.47 5.02
CA THR A 78 10.75 3.49 4.74
C THR A 78 11.22 2.67 5.94
N ALA A 79 10.67 2.89 7.14
CA ALA A 79 11.07 2.20 8.37
C ALA A 79 11.03 0.65 8.26
N ALA A 80 10.04 0.09 7.56
CA ALA A 80 9.96 -1.36 7.34
C ALA A 80 10.96 -1.90 6.28
N ALA A 81 11.63 -1.01 5.55
CA ALA A 81 12.45 -1.32 4.38
C ALA A 81 13.94 -0.99 4.62
N GLY A 82 14.46 -1.13 5.86
CA GLY A 82 15.79 -0.65 6.28
C GLY A 82 17.01 -1.00 5.38
N HIS A 83 16.90 -1.99 4.50
CA HIS A 83 17.90 -2.25 3.45
C HIS A 83 18.05 -1.08 2.45
N SER A 84 16.97 -0.34 2.19
CA SER A 84 16.95 0.78 1.24
C SER A 84 17.81 1.98 1.66
N TRP A 85 18.07 2.15 2.97
CA TRP A 85 18.92 3.23 3.47
C TRP A 85 20.40 2.99 3.20
N ASN A 86 20.85 1.74 3.36
CA ASN A 86 22.23 1.36 3.09
C ASN A 86 22.55 1.43 1.59
N ASP A 87 21.62 1.00 0.74
CA ASP A 87 21.77 1.15 -0.71
C ASP A 87 21.91 2.63 -1.12
N ALA A 88 21.10 3.51 -0.52
CA ALA A 88 21.19 4.95 -0.76
C ALA A 88 22.54 5.53 -0.28
N LEU A 89 23.03 5.13 0.91
CA LEU A 89 24.35 5.53 1.40
C LEU A 89 25.48 5.10 0.46
N GLU A 90 25.47 3.84 0.03
CA GLU A 90 26.50 3.30 -0.88
C GLU A 90 26.49 4.03 -2.23
N ALA A 91 25.31 4.36 -2.76
CA ALA A 91 25.19 5.18 -3.97
C ALA A 91 25.69 6.61 -3.75
N LEU A 92 25.32 7.28 -2.66
CA LEU A 92 25.82 8.63 -2.34
C LEU A 92 27.35 8.66 -2.27
N GLN A 93 27.94 7.64 -1.65
CA GLN A 93 29.39 7.47 -1.60
C GLN A 93 29.99 7.26 -3.00
N ALA A 94 29.40 6.38 -3.82
CA ALA A 94 29.86 6.10 -5.18
C ALA A 94 29.81 7.33 -6.10
N MET A 95 28.86 8.24 -5.87
CA MET A 95 28.72 9.51 -6.58
C MET A 95 29.67 10.60 -6.07
N GLY A 96 30.31 10.41 -4.91
CA GLY A 96 31.05 11.46 -4.23
C GLY A 96 30.16 12.55 -3.64
N ALA A 97 28.89 12.25 -3.35
CA ALA A 97 27.91 13.15 -2.76
C ALA A 97 28.09 13.30 -1.24
N SER A 98 29.32 13.61 -0.81
CA SER A 98 29.74 13.50 0.60
C SER A 98 28.90 14.32 1.59
N LYS A 99 28.43 15.50 1.21
CA LYS A 99 27.54 16.32 2.06
C LYS A 99 26.17 15.66 2.26
N HIS A 100 25.58 15.12 1.19
CA HIS A 100 24.31 14.40 1.25
C HIS A 100 24.46 13.07 2.02
N GLU A 101 25.59 12.38 1.82
CA GLU A 101 25.95 11.16 2.54
C GLU A 101 26.03 11.40 4.06
N ASP A 102 26.69 12.48 4.50
CA ASP A 102 26.82 12.84 5.92
C ASP A 102 25.46 13.07 6.57
N ILE A 103 24.57 13.80 5.90
CA ILE A 103 23.20 14.08 6.38
C ILE A 103 22.42 12.76 6.52
N LEU A 104 22.42 11.91 5.49
CA LEU A 104 21.72 10.64 5.55
C LEU A 104 22.27 9.74 6.66
N ARG A 105 23.59 9.69 6.83
CA ARG A 105 24.25 8.93 7.89
C ARG A 105 23.85 9.42 9.28
N ARG A 106 23.80 10.74 9.48
CA ARG A 106 23.36 11.37 10.74
C ARG A 106 21.89 11.10 11.04
N MET A 107 21.03 11.03 10.02
CA MET A 107 19.64 10.60 10.19
C MET A 107 19.58 9.14 10.65
N ILE A 108 20.30 8.24 9.98
CA ILE A 108 20.33 6.81 10.32
C ILE A 108 20.80 6.61 11.77
N SER A 109 21.91 7.25 12.16
CA SER A 109 22.38 7.19 13.55
C SER A 109 21.36 7.73 14.55
N TRP A 110 20.65 8.81 14.21
CA TRP A 110 19.59 9.33 15.07
C TRP A 110 18.44 8.33 15.24
N VAL A 111 18.02 7.63 14.18
CA VAL A 111 16.99 6.59 14.27
C VAL A 111 17.44 5.43 15.17
N GLU A 112 18.69 4.97 15.02
CA GLU A 112 19.26 3.91 15.84
C GLU A 112 19.36 4.28 17.32
N GLU A 113 19.67 5.55 17.61
CA GLU A 113 19.78 6.08 18.97
C GLU A 113 18.41 6.41 19.60
N ASN A 114 17.38 6.69 18.79
CA ASN A 114 16.07 7.18 19.23
C ASN A 114 14.90 6.37 18.61
N PRO A 115 14.84 5.03 18.77
CA PRO A 115 13.87 4.19 18.08
C PRO A 115 12.40 4.54 18.40
N GLU A 116 12.08 4.85 19.67
CA GLU A 116 10.72 5.23 20.08
C GLU A 116 10.27 6.59 19.51
N GLU A 117 11.19 7.50 19.24
CA GLU A 117 10.88 8.78 18.59
C GLU A 117 10.81 8.62 17.07
N ALA A 118 11.64 7.75 16.49
CA ALA A 118 11.60 7.41 15.08
C ALA A 118 10.25 6.78 14.68
N GLU A 119 9.67 5.92 15.52
CA GLU A 119 8.33 5.34 15.31
C GLU A 119 7.21 6.39 15.27
N LYS A 120 7.39 7.55 15.91
CA LYS A 120 6.41 8.64 15.96
C LYS A 120 6.51 9.59 14.77
N GLN A 121 7.49 9.42 13.90
CA GLN A 121 7.66 10.27 12.72
C GLN A 121 6.55 10.00 11.71
N THR A 122 5.98 11.08 11.16
CA THR A 122 4.86 11.02 10.21
C THR A 122 5.05 11.89 8.97
N GLY A 123 6.06 12.77 8.97
CA GLY A 123 6.27 13.74 7.89
C GLY A 123 5.41 15.00 7.93
N PHE A 124 4.39 15.06 8.79
CA PHE A 124 3.44 16.19 8.88
C PHE A 124 3.10 16.55 10.33
N THR A 125 2.14 17.46 10.54
CA THR A 125 1.70 17.92 11.86
C THR A 125 1.41 16.75 12.81
N GLY A 126 2.11 16.71 13.94
CA GLY A 126 1.94 15.67 14.96
C GLY A 126 3.24 15.08 15.51
N GLY A 127 4.38 15.27 14.83
CA GLY A 127 5.67 14.82 15.37
C GLY A 127 6.80 14.85 14.34
N ILE A 128 7.37 16.03 14.11
CA ILE A 128 8.71 16.14 13.51
C ILE A 128 9.69 16.38 14.65
N ALA A 129 10.68 15.51 14.81
CA ALA A 129 11.71 15.70 15.81
C ALA A 129 12.55 16.94 15.45
N PRO A 130 12.84 17.86 16.39
CA PRO A 130 13.58 19.09 16.10
C PRO A 130 14.94 18.87 15.42
N TYR A 131 15.59 17.73 15.69
CA TYR A 131 16.84 17.37 15.04
C TYR A 131 16.66 17.03 13.55
N LEU A 132 15.55 16.39 13.18
CA LEU A 132 15.24 16.07 11.79
C LEU A 132 14.92 17.33 10.99
N ASP A 133 14.21 18.30 11.59
CA ASP A 133 13.99 19.62 10.98
C ASP A 133 15.33 20.32 10.66
N GLN A 134 16.31 20.22 11.57
CA GLN A 134 17.64 20.76 11.32
C GLN A 134 18.35 20.06 10.15
N LEU A 135 18.22 18.73 10.05
CA LEU A 135 18.77 17.97 8.91
C LEU A 135 18.07 18.33 7.60
N ASP A 136 16.77 18.62 7.63
CA ASP A 136 16.02 19.09 6.46
C ASP A 136 16.55 20.44 5.97
N GLU A 137 16.74 21.41 6.85
CA GLU A 137 17.33 22.71 6.51
C GLU A 137 18.72 22.54 5.88
N GLU A 138 19.58 21.73 6.49
CA GLU A 138 20.92 21.43 5.99
C GLU A 138 20.85 20.75 4.60
N PHE A 139 19.96 19.79 4.43
CA PHE A 139 19.75 19.12 3.14
C PHE A 139 19.30 20.10 2.06
N TYR A 140 18.35 20.99 2.35
CA TYR A 140 17.87 21.97 1.37
C TYR A 140 18.97 22.97 0.97
N GLU A 141 19.84 23.35 1.91
CA GLU A 141 21.01 24.17 1.61
C GLU A 141 22.00 23.44 0.71
N VAL A 142 22.40 22.23 1.09
CA VAL A 142 23.33 21.41 0.31
C VAL A 142 22.76 21.12 -1.09
N ASN A 143 21.48 20.79 -1.19
CA ASN A 143 20.82 20.49 -2.46
C ASN A 143 20.67 21.72 -3.36
N ARG A 144 20.67 22.94 -2.81
CA ARG A 144 20.68 24.17 -3.60
C ARG A 144 22.05 24.45 -4.22
N GLU A 145 23.12 24.11 -3.52
CA GLU A 145 24.51 24.24 -4.01
C GLU A 145 24.89 23.13 -4.98
N SER A 146 24.54 21.89 -4.62
CA SER A 146 24.86 20.66 -5.32
C SER A 146 23.60 19.79 -5.42
N PRO A 147 22.74 20.02 -6.43
CA PRO A 147 21.49 19.29 -6.57
C PRO A 147 21.72 17.79 -6.70
N LEU A 148 21.12 17.01 -5.81
CA LEU A 148 21.32 15.56 -5.75
C LEU A 148 20.86 14.89 -7.05
N THR A 149 19.77 15.37 -7.65
CA THR A 149 19.25 14.91 -8.95
C THR A 149 20.23 15.13 -10.12
N ASP A 150 21.06 16.17 -10.06
CA ASP A 150 22.09 16.39 -11.07
C ASP A 150 23.25 15.40 -10.89
N MET A 151 23.61 15.12 -9.63
CA MET A 151 24.66 14.17 -9.28
C MET A 151 24.28 12.73 -9.68
N THR A 152 23.03 12.32 -9.43
CA THR A 152 22.51 11.00 -9.80
C THR A 152 22.48 10.81 -11.31
N SER A 153 22.03 11.82 -12.08
CA SER A 153 22.07 11.75 -13.54
C SER A 153 23.49 11.73 -14.10
N GLN A 154 24.41 12.51 -13.55
CA GLN A 154 25.81 12.49 -13.97
C GLN A 154 26.45 11.12 -13.71
N TRP A 155 26.13 10.52 -12.57
CA TRP A 155 26.57 9.17 -12.24
C TRP A 155 26.00 8.13 -13.20
N ALA A 156 24.68 8.18 -13.46
CA ALA A 156 24.00 7.30 -14.40
C ALA A 156 24.56 7.41 -15.81
N LEU A 157 24.88 8.63 -16.25
CA LEU A 157 25.40 8.89 -17.60
C LEU A 157 26.73 8.16 -17.88
N GLY A 158 27.49 7.82 -16.84
CA GLY A 158 28.73 7.05 -16.94
C GLY A 158 28.56 5.54 -17.00
N TRP A 159 27.33 5.00 -16.98
CA TRP A 159 27.10 3.56 -16.96
C TRP A 159 27.01 2.96 -18.37
N ASP A 160 27.80 1.90 -18.61
CA ASP A 160 27.76 1.11 -19.85
C ASP A 160 26.44 0.32 -20.00
N GLU A 161 25.75 0.14 -18.89
CA GLU A 161 24.50 -0.59 -18.76
C GLU A 161 23.27 0.18 -19.29
N LEU A 162 23.39 1.50 -19.48
CA LEU A 162 22.31 2.32 -20.03
C LEU A 162 21.99 1.94 -21.48
N ARG A 163 20.70 1.75 -21.75
CA ARG A 163 20.14 1.48 -23.08
C ARG A 163 19.11 2.55 -23.41
N ALA A 164 19.55 3.55 -24.18
CA ALA A 164 18.70 4.59 -24.71
C ALA A 164 17.75 4.04 -25.79
N VAL A 165 16.46 4.18 -25.58
CA VAL A 165 15.40 3.85 -26.56
C VAL A 165 14.69 5.11 -27.03
N ASP A 166 14.02 5.03 -28.18
CA ASP A 166 13.20 6.15 -28.66
C ASP A 166 12.09 6.45 -27.63
N ASP A 167 11.84 7.74 -27.38
CA ASP A 167 10.91 8.21 -26.37
C ASP A 167 9.50 7.62 -26.53
N ASP A 168 9.03 7.51 -27.78
CA ASP A 168 7.72 6.95 -28.11
C ASP A 168 7.65 5.43 -27.93
N ALA A 169 8.81 4.76 -27.84
CA ALA A 169 8.93 3.33 -27.61
C ALA A 169 9.18 2.97 -26.14
N PHE A 170 9.66 3.91 -25.31
CA PHE A 170 10.07 3.66 -23.92
C PHE A 170 9.03 2.89 -23.11
N GLU A 171 7.80 3.39 -23.02
CA GLU A 171 6.73 2.74 -22.25
C GLU A 171 6.43 1.33 -22.75
N ARG A 172 6.39 1.13 -24.07
CA ARG A 172 6.13 -0.19 -24.67
C ARG A 172 7.25 -1.18 -24.38
N GLU A 173 8.51 -0.75 -24.43
CA GLU A 173 9.65 -1.60 -24.10
C GLU A 173 9.70 -1.92 -22.60
N LEU A 174 9.36 -0.97 -21.74
CA LEU A 174 9.28 -1.19 -20.30
C LEU A 174 8.22 -2.26 -19.97
N ILE A 175 7.03 -2.15 -20.54
CA ILE A 175 5.95 -3.15 -20.38
C ILE A 175 6.35 -4.53 -20.91
N LYS A 176 7.19 -4.60 -21.96
CA LYS A 176 7.70 -5.90 -22.42
C LYS A 176 8.62 -6.52 -21.36
N LEU A 177 9.54 -5.73 -20.80
CA LEU A 177 10.45 -6.22 -19.76
C LEU A 177 9.72 -6.70 -18.51
N THR A 178 8.67 -6.00 -18.06
CA THR A 178 7.88 -6.45 -16.90
C THR A 178 7.28 -7.83 -17.13
N LYS A 179 6.88 -8.15 -18.37
CA LYS A 179 6.32 -9.46 -18.76
C LYS A 179 7.37 -10.57 -18.94
N LEU A 180 8.66 -10.24 -18.98
CA LEU A 180 9.73 -11.23 -19.13
C LEU A 180 10.13 -11.92 -17.83
N ASN A 181 9.66 -11.46 -16.67
CA ASN A 181 9.96 -12.14 -15.42
C ASN A 181 9.35 -13.56 -15.43
N PRO A 182 10.15 -14.64 -15.43
CA PRO A 182 9.62 -16.00 -15.47
C PRO A 182 8.81 -16.36 -14.21
N ASN A 183 9.04 -15.65 -13.10
CA ASN A 183 8.32 -15.84 -11.85
C ASN A 183 7.12 -14.91 -11.70
N ARG A 184 6.82 -14.04 -12.68
CA ARG A 184 5.84 -12.96 -12.56
C ARG A 184 4.49 -13.42 -12.01
N SER A 185 3.89 -14.45 -12.61
CA SER A 185 2.58 -14.97 -12.15
C SER A 185 2.63 -15.51 -10.72
N ARG A 186 3.76 -16.12 -10.32
CA ARG A 186 3.95 -16.60 -8.96
C ARG A 186 4.05 -15.44 -7.97
N GLU A 187 4.91 -14.46 -8.25
CA GLU A 187 5.11 -13.31 -7.37
C GLU A 187 3.86 -12.43 -7.27
N MET A 188 3.14 -12.26 -8.38
CA MET A 188 1.85 -11.58 -8.39
C MET A 188 0.81 -12.31 -7.53
N ALA A 189 0.74 -13.63 -7.61
CA ALA A 189 -0.14 -14.42 -6.75
C ALA A 189 0.28 -14.30 -5.27
N SER A 190 1.58 -14.34 -4.97
CA SER A 190 2.10 -14.17 -3.61
C SER A 190 1.68 -12.82 -3.01
N ARG A 191 1.98 -11.72 -3.71
CA ARG A 191 1.60 -10.37 -3.25
C ARG A 191 0.09 -10.19 -3.10
N ARG A 192 -0.72 -10.78 -4.00
CA ARG A 192 -2.18 -10.76 -3.85
C ARG A 192 -2.63 -11.57 -2.63
N ILE A 193 -2.04 -12.74 -2.38
CA ILE A 193 -2.35 -13.54 -1.19
C ILE A 193 -1.98 -12.77 0.08
N ASP A 194 -0.84 -12.09 0.12
CA ASP A 194 -0.44 -11.26 1.26
C ASP A 194 -1.41 -10.09 1.49
N TRP A 195 -1.79 -9.41 0.41
CA TRP A 195 -2.79 -8.35 0.45
C TRP A 195 -4.17 -8.86 0.94
N LEU A 196 -4.60 -10.03 0.48
CA LEU A 196 -5.83 -10.68 0.93
C LEU A 196 -5.72 -11.10 2.40
N ASN A 197 -4.59 -11.66 2.83
CA ASN A 197 -4.32 -12.04 4.21
C ASN A 197 -4.42 -10.83 5.14
N ARG A 198 -3.78 -9.71 4.76
CA ARG A 198 -3.90 -8.45 5.49
C ARG A 198 -5.36 -8.04 5.69
N GLN A 199 -6.15 -8.07 4.62
CA GLN A 199 -7.57 -7.69 4.69
C GLN A 199 -8.44 -8.63 5.54
N ILE A 200 -8.05 -9.90 5.62
CA ILE A 200 -8.81 -10.97 6.28
C ILE A 200 -8.41 -11.15 7.74
N ALA A 201 -7.13 -10.95 8.07
CA ALA A 201 -6.54 -11.36 9.34
C ALA A 201 -6.06 -10.18 10.20
N GLU A 202 -5.71 -9.03 9.62
CA GLU A 202 -5.42 -7.84 10.44
C GLU A 202 -6.73 -7.25 10.98
N TRP A 203 -6.80 -7.09 12.30
CA TRP A 203 -8.00 -6.68 13.01
C TRP A 203 -8.68 -5.46 12.40
N LEU A 204 -7.93 -4.37 12.19
CA LEU A 204 -8.44 -3.11 11.65
C LEU A 204 -9.09 -3.30 10.27
N TYR A 205 -8.46 -4.08 9.39
CA TYR A 205 -8.99 -4.31 8.04
C TYR A 205 -10.20 -5.25 8.05
N ALA A 206 -10.14 -6.32 8.85
CA ALA A 206 -11.21 -7.30 8.96
C ALA A 206 -12.46 -6.68 9.60
N SER A 207 -12.32 -5.96 10.70
CA SER A 207 -13.44 -5.36 11.45
C SER A 207 -14.14 -4.26 10.63
N THR A 208 -13.38 -3.37 10.00
CA THR A 208 -13.95 -2.30 9.16
C THR A 208 -14.57 -2.84 7.88
N GLY A 209 -13.96 -3.86 7.26
CA GLY A 209 -14.54 -4.58 6.13
C GLY A 209 -15.86 -5.25 6.49
N MET A 210 -15.92 -5.95 7.63
CA MET A 210 -17.14 -6.58 8.12
C MET A 210 -18.25 -5.58 8.44
N ALA A 211 -17.91 -4.47 9.12
CA ALA A 211 -18.87 -3.45 9.46
C ALA A 211 -19.40 -2.74 8.18
N ALA A 212 -18.55 -2.50 7.19
CA ALA A 212 -18.96 -1.97 5.89
C ALA A 212 -19.87 -2.95 5.13
N ALA A 213 -19.55 -4.24 5.13
CA ALA A 213 -20.38 -5.27 4.49
C ALA A 213 -21.73 -5.50 5.19
N ALA A 214 -21.85 -5.09 6.46
CA ALA A 214 -23.11 -5.10 7.19
C ALA A 214 -24.04 -3.93 6.81
N VAL A 215 -23.53 -2.90 6.14
CA VAL A 215 -24.35 -1.80 5.60
C VAL A 215 -25.06 -2.29 4.32
N PRO A 216 -26.40 -2.30 4.28
CA PRO A 216 -27.13 -2.78 3.09
C PRO A 216 -26.77 -1.99 1.83
N GLY A 217 -26.34 -2.70 0.78
CA GLY A 217 -26.06 -2.12 -0.54
C GLY A 217 -24.62 -1.64 -0.76
N ASP A 218 -23.80 -1.51 0.29
CA ASP A 218 -22.44 -0.95 0.16
C ASP A 218 -21.40 -1.97 -0.34
N GLY A 219 -21.70 -3.27 -0.28
CA GLY A 219 -20.84 -4.33 -0.83
C GLY A 219 -19.51 -4.55 -0.09
N GLY A 220 -19.26 -3.86 1.02
CA GLY A 220 -18.03 -3.95 1.80
C GLY A 220 -17.10 -2.75 1.62
N ARG A 221 -15.87 -2.90 2.12
CA ARG A 221 -14.84 -1.85 2.10
C ARG A 221 -13.97 -1.98 0.85
N ARG A 222 -13.85 -0.90 0.07
CA ARG A 222 -12.93 -0.73 -1.06
C ARG A 222 -11.62 -0.09 -0.63
N TYR A 223 -11.64 0.90 0.25
CA TYR A 223 -10.41 1.56 0.67
C TYR A 223 -10.45 1.91 2.15
N LEU A 224 -9.29 1.90 2.81
CA LEU A 224 -9.10 2.35 4.19
C LEU A 224 -8.01 3.43 4.18
N TYR A 225 -8.38 4.64 4.54
CA TYR A 225 -7.41 5.71 4.77
C TYR A 225 -6.78 5.53 6.16
N SER A 226 -5.65 6.20 6.41
CA SER A 226 -4.89 6.06 7.66
C SER A 226 -5.77 6.23 8.91
N PRO A 227 -5.66 5.36 9.92
CA PRO A 227 -6.39 5.55 11.15
C PRO A 227 -5.88 6.79 11.91
N LEU A 228 -6.77 7.45 12.64
CA LEU A 228 -6.46 8.52 13.59
C LEU A 228 -6.86 8.09 14.99
N ASP A 229 -5.93 8.19 15.94
CA ASP A 229 -6.22 7.97 17.35
C ASP A 229 -7.07 9.11 17.93
N ALA A 230 -8.10 8.74 18.69
CA ALA A 230 -8.93 9.66 19.43
C ALA A 230 -9.46 9.00 20.72
N GLU A 231 -9.94 9.83 21.63
CA GLU A 231 -10.69 9.40 22.80
C GLU A 231 -12.14 9.89 22.63
N ALA A 232 -13.10 9.01 22.85
CA ALA A 232 -14.53 9.35 22.85
C ALA A 232 -15.29 8.41 23.78
N ASP A 233 -16.25 8.94 24.52
CA ASP A 233 -17.06 8.25 25.52
C ASP A 233 -16.21 7.49 26.56
N GLY A 234 -15.01 8.02 26.87
CA GLY A 234 -14.03 7.39 27.76
C GLY A 234 -13.39 6.11 27.19
N LEU A 235 -13.45 5.94 25.86
CA LEU A 235 -12.83 4.84 25.12
C LEU A 235 -11.75 5.38 24.20
N ASP A 236 -10.63 4.67 24.13
CA ASP A 236 -9.66 4.81 23.05
C ASP A 236 -10.26 4.24 21.77
N ILE A 237 -10.29 5.06 20.72
CA ILE A 237 -10.88 4.71 19.43
C ILE A 237 -9.95 5.08 18.28
N LEU A 238 -10.08 4.33 17.18
CA LEU A 238 -9.52 4.70 15.89
C LEU A 238 -10.61 5.22 14.98
N ILE A 239 -10.38 6.38 14.38
CA ILE A 239 -11.25 7.00 13.38
C ILE A 239 -10.61 6.82 12.01
N CYS A 240 -11.32 6.16 11.10
CA CYS A 240 -10.87 5.92 9.74
C CYS A 240 -11.88 6.51 8.75
N LYS A 241 -11.39 7.23 7.74
CA LYS A 241 -12.15 7.40 6.50
C LYS A 241 -12.06 6.08 5.72
N ILE A 242 -13.16 5.63 5.15
CA ILE A 242 -13.18 4.47 4.25
C ILE A 242 -14.01 4.79 3.01
N ASP A 243 -13.68 4.12 1.90
CA ASP A 243 -14.55 4.07 0.73
C ASP A 243 -15.17 2.69 0.63
N THR A 244 -16.46 2.65 0.32
CA THR A 244 -17.20 1.45 -0.11
C THR A 244 -17.27 1.42 -1.64
N LEU A 245 -18.16 0.63 -2.23
CA LEU A 245 -18.27 0.55 -3.69
C LEU A 245 -18.57 1.92 -4.35
N ASP A 246 -19.51 2.67 -3.79
CA ASP A 246 -20.06 3.88 -4.40
C ASP A 246 -20.01 5.12 -3.50
N LYS A 247 -19.61 5.00 -2.23
CA LYS A 247 -19.68 6.09 -1.26
C LYS A 247 -18.54 6.07 -0.25
N THR A 248 -18.26 7.23 0.32
CA THR A 248 -17.37 7.38 1.47
C THR A 248 -18.15 7.19 2.78
N ARG A 249 -17.48 6.64 3.80
CA ARG A 249 -18.01 6.43 5.16
C ARG A 249 -16.97 6.80 6.21
N TRP A 250 -17.44 6.99 7.44
CA TRP A 250 -16.59 6.94 8.63
C TRP A 250 -16.66 5.54 9.22
N ALA A 251 -15.51 4.97 9.56
CA ALA A 251 -15.40 3.79 10.40
C ALA A 251 -14.77 4.18 11.73
N VAL A 252 -15.39 3.76 12.83
CA VAL A 252 -14.88 3.97 14.18
C VAL A 252 -14.64 2.60 14.81
N VAL A 253 -13.43 2.37 15.29
CA VAL A 253 -12.99 1.09 15.84
C VAL A 253 -12.65 1.28 17.31
N SER A 254 -13.18 0.42 18.16
CA SER A 254 -12.74 0.24 19.54
C SER A 254 -12.27 -1.20 19.75
N ASP A 255 -11.79 -1.51 20.95
CA ASP A 255 -11.44 -2.88 21.35
C ASP A 255 -12.65 -3.84 21.38
N SER A 256 -13.87 -3.31 21.46
CA SER A 256 -15.09 -4.10 21.67
C SER A 256 -16.04 -4.11 20.47
N TRP A 257 -15.91 -3.16 19.54
CA TRP A 257 -16.78 -3.05 18.39
C TRP A 257 -16.15 -2.25 17.25
N THR A 258 -16.76 -2.36 16.07
CA THR A 258 -16.51 -1.47 14.93
C THR A 258 -17.84 -0.97 14.37
N ARG A 259 -17.96 0.34 14.17
CA ARG A 259 -19.17 1.01 13.69
C ARG A 259 -18.91 1.76 12.41
N ILE A 260 -19.90 1.76 11.52
CA ILE A 260 -19.89 2.60 10.32
C ILE A 260 -20.90 3.73 10.50
N TYR A 261 -20.50 4.94 10.12
CA TYR A 261 -21.35 6.12 10.10
C TYR A 261 -21.39 6.72 8.69
N GLU A 262 -22.48 7.43 8.39
CA GLU A 262 -22.57 8.28 7.20
C GLU A 262 -21.46 9.32 7.19
N PHE A 263 -20.86 9.54 6.02
CA PHE A 263 -20.00 10.68 5.76
C PHE A 263 -20.86 11.81 5.19
N LEU A 264 -20.90 12.95 5.87
CA LEU A 264 -21.59 14.15 5.43
C LEU A 264 -20.56 15.24 5.13
N GLU A 265 -20.57 15.79 3.93
CA GLU A 265 -19.76 16.95 3.57
C GLU A 265 -20.32 18.21 4.25
N GLU A 266 -19.46 19.07 4.81
CA GLU A 266 -19.91 20.38 5.27
C GLU A 266 -20.28 21.26 4.05
N ASP A 267 -21.56 21.61 3.94
CA ASP A 267 -21.95 22.77 3.13
C ASP A 267 -21.25 24.01 3.68
N SER A 268 -20.79 24.90 2.80
CA SER A 268 -20.01 26.10 3.15
C SER A 268 -20.75 27.13 4.03
N GLN A 269 -21.95 26.81 4.52
CA GLN A 269 -22.85 27.68 5.25
C GLN A 269 -23.51 26.95 6.43
N GLY A 270 -22.74 26.67 7.48
CA GLY A 270 -23.29 26.15 8.73
C GLY A 270 -22.34 26.34 9.90
N LYS A 271 -22.23 27.56 10.42
CA LYS A 271 -21.64 27.78 11.74
C LYS A 271 -22.67 27.48 12.84
N SER A 272 -22.17 26.90 13.93
CA SER A 272 -22.78 26.64 15.26
C SER A 272 -23.41 25.24 15.41
N GLN A 273 -23.26 24.54 16.53
CA GLN A 273 -23.16 25.01 17.92
C GLN A 273 -22.05 24.35 18.74
N ASP A 274 -21.56 25.14 19.69
CA ASP A 274 -20.76 24.76 20.84
C ASP A 274 -21.43 23.65 21.67
N GLY A 275 -20.63 22.62 21.95
CA GLY A 275 -20.86 21.54 22.89
C GLY A 275 -19.62 20.65 22.87
N LEU A 276 -18.71 20.86 23.83
CA LEU A 276 -17.62 19.93 24.12
C LEU A 276 -18.23 18.71 24.81
N GLU A 277 -18.93 17.87 24.04
CA GLU A 277 -19.21 16.51 24.46
C GLU A 277 -18.05 15.65 23.93
N ASP A 278 -17.45 14.87 24.83
CA ASP A 278 -16.43 13.87 24.50
C ASP A 278 -17.10 12.66 23.82
N ASP A 279 -17.86 12.90 22.76
CA ASP A 279 -18.59 11.87 22.02
C ASP A 279 -17.91 11.55 20.68
N ILE A 280 -18.33 10.45 20.06
CA ILE A 280 -17.76 9.98 18.78
C ILE A 280 -17.93 11.01 17.64
N HIS A 281 -19.07 11.72 17.57
CA HIS A 281 -19.31 12.70 16.51
C HIS A 281 -18.39 13.93 16.64
N SER A 282 -18.18 14.36 17.88
CA SER A 282 -17.26 15.43 18.27
C SER A 282 -15.82 15.03 17.96
N ALA A 283 -15.40 13.81 18.32
CA ALA A 283 -14.06 13.29 18.01
C ALA A 283 -13.79 13.25 16.50
N ILE A 284 -14.75 12.77 15.69
CA ILE A 284 -14.64 12.78 14.22
C ILE A 284 -14.52 14.21 13.69
N ARG A 285 -15.38 15.12 14.15
CA ARG A 285 -15.36 16.52 13.71
C ARG A 285 -14.04 17.22 14.04
N GLN A 286 -13.49 16.97 15.23
CA GLN A 286 -12.28 17.65 15.69
C GLN A 286 -11.01 17.08 15.05
N LYS A 287 -10.88 15.75 14.97
CA LYS A 287 -9.66 15.07 14.51
C LYS A 287 -9.66 14.83 13.00
N ALA A 288 -10.77 14.33 12.47
CA ALA A 288 -10.82 13.88 11.08
C ALA A 288 -10.96 15.06 10.10
N ALA A 289 -11.64 16.15 10.50
CA ALA A 289 -11.78 17.33 9.64
C ALA A 289 -10.45 18.05 9.37
N ALA A 290 -9.52 18.01 10.33
CA ALA A 290 -8.19 18.60 10.20
C ALA A 290 -7.30 17.81 9.22
N TRP A 291 -7.50 16.49 9.12
CA TRP A 291 -6.64 15.59 8.35
C TRP A 291 -7.22 15.18 6.98
N TYR A 292 -8.52 14.90 6.92
CA TYR A 292 -9.20 14.38 5.73
C TYR A 292 -10.06 15.40 4.98
N GLY A 293 -10.11 16.65 5.44
CA GLY A 293 -11.02 17.68 4.95
C GLY A 293 -12.38 17.68 5.67
N ARG A 294 -13.17 18.73 5.46
CA ARG A 294 -14.36 19.10 6.25
C ARG A 294 -15.56 18.15 6.06
N GLY A 295 -15.50 16.95 6.62
CA GLY A 295 -16.64 16.03 6.75
C GLY A 295 -16.99 15.78 8.22
N HIS A 296 -18.26 15.49 8.51
CA HIS A 296 -18.71 15.05 9.84
C HIS A 296 -19.51 13.75 9.75
N ALA A 297 -19.69 13.09 10.90
CA ALA A 297 -20.50 11.88 10.99
C ALA A 297 -22.00 12.20 10.97
N GLY A 298 -22.74 11.47 10.14
CA GLY A 298 -24.21 11.38 10.17
C GLY A 298 -24.67 10.15 10.95
N ALA A 299 -25.74 9.49 10.52
CA ALA A 299 -26.29 8.36 11.27
C ALA A 299 -25.31 7.16 11.36
N GLN A 300 -25.38 6.41 12.47
CA GLN A 300 -24.75 5.09 12.56
C GLN A 300 -25.51 4.11 11.66
N LEU A 301 -24.79 3.47 10.73
CA LEU A 301 -25.34 2.57 9.72
C LEU A 301 -25.20 1.10 10.09
N SER A 302 -24.12 0.75 10.80
CA SER A 302 -23.87 -0.63 11.21
C SER A 302 -22.96 -0.70 12.44
N GLU A 303 -22.97 -1.87 13.09
CA GLU A 303 -22.07 -2.23 14.19
C GLU A 303 -21.71 -3.71 14.09
N VAL A 304 -20.46 -4.03 14.39
CA VAL A 304 -19.96 -5.40 14.50
C VAL A 304 -19.20 -5.52 15.81
N GLU A 305 -19.58 -6.50 16.62
CA GLU A 305 -18.89 -6.83 17.88
C GLU A 305 -17.52 -7.47 17.63
N ALA A 306 -16.56 -7.16 18.49
CA ALA A 306 -15.20 -7.70 18.47
C ALA A 306 -15.17 -9.24 18.40
N ALA A 307 -15.97 -9.92 19.22
CA ALA A 307 -16.02 -11.39 19.25
C ALA A 307 -16.42 -12.00 17.90
N ARG A 308 -17.26 -11.30 17.12
CA ARG A 308 -17.65 -11.75 15.79
C ARG A 308 -16.51 -11.59 14.79
N THR A 309 -15.75 -10.51 14.88
CA THR A 309 -14.55 -10.28 14.06
C THR A 309 -13.51 -11.36 14.33
N GLU A 310 -13.22 -11.66 15.61
CA GLU A 310 -12.26 -12.69 16.01
C GLU A 310 -12.64 -14.08 15.48
N ASP A 311 -13.91 -14.47 15.61
CA ASP A 311 -14.42 -15.75 15.09
C ASP A 311 -14.26 -15.86 13.56
N ILE A 312 -14.52 -14.77 12.83
CA ILE A 312 -14.33 -14.73 11.38
C ILE A 312 -12.84 -14.84 10.99
N ILE A 313 -11.96 -14.09 11.65
CA ILE A 313 -10.50 -14.15 11.41
C ILE A 313 -10.02 -15.59 11.61
N ASN A 314 -10.38 -16.20 12.75
CA ASN A 314 -10.00 -17.58 13.08
C ASN A 314 -10.49 -18.59 12.04
N LEU A 315 -11.75 -18.46 11.59
CA LEU A 315 -12.29 -19.30 10.53
C LEU A 315 -11.54 -19.08 9.21
N ALA A 316 -11.31 -17.83 8.83
CA ALA A 316 -10.68 -17.50 7.56
C ALA A 316 -9.24 -18.01 7.47
N ILE A 317 -8.47 -17.89 8.57
CA ILE A 317 -7.14 -18.50 8.70
C ILE A 317 -7.26 -20.03 8.59
N SER A 318 -8.16 -20.66 9.35
CA SER A 318 -8.33 -22.13 9.31
C SER A 318 -8.76 -22.68 7.95
N HIS A 319 -9.44 -21.85 7.14
CA HIS A 319 -9.89 -22.19 5.79
C HIS A 319 -8.85 -21.86 4.70
N ASN A 320 -7.69 -21.28 5.04
CA ASN A 320 -6.75 -20.70 4.08
C ASN A 320 -7.47 -19.74 3.09
N ALA A 321 -8.33 -18.88 3.63
CA ALA A 321 -9.26 -18.08 2.83
C ALA A 321 -8.56 -17.23 1.76
N ALA A 322 -7.43 -16.57 2.08
CA ALA A 322 -6.69 -15.77 1.11
C ALA A 322 -6.23 -16.58 -0.11
N VAL A 323 -5.64 -17.76 0.11
CA VAL A 323 -5.21 -18.68 -0.96
C VAL A 323 -6.42 -19.17 -1.77
N ALA A 324 -7.52 -19.50 -1.08
CA ALA A 324 -8.73 -19.97 -1.73
C ALA A 324 -9.38 -18.88 -2.62
N LEU A 325 -9.43 -17.63 -2.14
CA LEU A 325 -9.95 -16.49 -2.87
C LEU A 325 -9.06 -16.13 -4.07
N ASP A 326 -7.73 -16.10 -3.90
CA ASP A 326 -6.78 -15.91 -5.00
C ASP A 326 -6.99 -16.95 -6.12
N LEU A 327 -7.11 -18.22 -5.75
CA LEU A 327 -7.35 -19.31 -6.70
C LEU A 327 -8.65 -19.13 -7.48
N LEU A 328 -9.73 -18.77 -6.79
CA LEU A 328 -11.02 -18.53 -7.42
C LEU A 328 -10.96 -17.34 -8.38
N LEU A 329 -10.28 -16.26 -8.00
CA LEU A 329 -10.11 -15.07 -8.85
C LEU A 329 -9.30 -15.38 -10.11
N ARG A 330 -8.22 -16.16 -10.00
CA ARG A 330 -7.45 -16.62 -11.16
C ARG A 330 -8.29 -17.51 -12.08
N ASN A 331 -9.08 -18.42 -11.52
CA ASN A 331 -9.98 -19.27 -12.29
C ASN A 331 -11.15 -18.48 -12.93
N ALA A 332 -11.39 -17.26 -12.48
CA ALA A 332 -12.40 -16.34 -13.00
C ALA A 332 -11.82 -15.26 -13.94
N ASP A 333 -10.59 -15.45 -14.42
CA ASP A 333 -9.87 -14.53 -15.32
C ASP A 333 -9.53 -13.16 -14.72
N TYR A 334 -9.43 -13.05 -13.39
CA TYR A 334 -8.95 -11.84 -12.69
C TYR A 334 -7.47 -11.95 -12.28
N GLU A 335 -6.67 -12.78 -12.96
CA GLU A 335 -5.26 -12.99 -12.61
C GLU A 335 -4.44 -11.69 -12.65
N SER A 336 -4.72 -10.77 -13.58
CA SER A 336 -4.02 -9.48 -13.73
C SER A 336 -4.41 -8.42 -12.71
N GLU A 337 -5.46 -8.65 -11.92
CA GLU A 337 -6.01 -7.62 -11.04
C GLU A 337 -5.30 -7.60 -9.70
N THR A 338 -4.84 -6.40 -9.33
CA THR A 338 -4.12 -6.12 -8.08
C THR A 338 -5.00 -5.41 -7.05
N GLN A 339 -5.97 -4.61 -7.52
CA GLN A 339 -6.94 -3.93 -6.67
C GLN A 339 -8.14 -4.83 -6.38
N VAL A 340 -7.93 -5.74 -5.43
CA VAL A 340 -8.97 -6.67 -4.95
C VAL A 340 -9.25 -6.38 -3.50
N PHE A 341 -10.51 -6.10 -3.16
CA PHE A 341 -10.91 -5.80 -1.79
C PHE A 341 -11.92 -6.83 -1.29
N VAL A 342 -11.70 -7.33 -0.08
CA VAL A 342 -12.54 -8.40 0.49
C VAL A 342 -13.09 -8.01 1.83
N SER A 343 -14.35 -8.35 2.07
CA SER A 343 -15.05 -8.09 3.32
C SER A 343 -15.90 -9.30 3.69
N ALA A 344 -15.75 -9.80 4.92
CA ALA A 344 -16.62 -10.88 5.39
C ALA A 344 -18.02 -10.35 5.66
N VAL A 345 -19.02 -11.00 5.08
CA VAL A 345 -20.44 -10.62 5.23
C VAL A 345 -21.03 -11.34 6.44
N ARG A 346 -20.86 -12.66 6.49
CA ARG A 346 -21.42 -13.50 7.54
C ARG A 346 -20.71 -14.84 7.67
N LYS A 347 -20.77 -15.37 8.89
CA LYS A 347 -20.56 -16.80 9.16
C LYS A 347 -21.86 -17.55 8.86
N SER A 348 -21.75 -18.67 8.15
CA SER A 348 -22.87 -19.58 7.89
C SER A 348 -22.50 -21.00 8.29
N ARG A 349 -23.41 -21.69 8.97
CA ARG A 349 -23.29 -23.11 9.32
C ARG A 349 -24.63 -23.77 9.09
N ILE A 350 -24.75 -24.55 8.02
CA ILE A 350 -25.94 -25.35 7.73
C ILE A 350 -25.57 -26.80 8.03
N TRP A 351 -25.96 -27.32 9.20
CA TRP A 351 -25.70 -28.72 9.54
C TRP A 351 -26.27 -29.66 8.46
N PRO A 352 -25.52 -30.66 7.96
CA PRO A 352 -24.25 -31.19 8.46
C PRO A 352 -22.97 -30.54 7.88
N ALA A 353 -23.09 -29.46 7.11
CA ALA A 353 -21.95 -28.79 6.48
C ALA A 353 -21.02 -28.10 7.50
N PRO A 354 -19.71 -28.00 7.20
CA PRO A 354 -18.78 -27.24 8.00
C PRO A 354 -19.17 -25.76 8.07
N ALA A 355 -18.65 -25.06 9.08
CA ALA A 355 -18.75 -23.61 9.13
C ALA A 355 -18.11 -23.01 7.86
N SER A 356 -18.71 -21.94 7.37
CA SER A 356 -18.26 -21.22 6.19
C SER A 356 -18.33 -19.72 6.43
N VAL A 357 -17.48 -18.98 5.73
CA VAL A 357 -17.51 -17.52 5.70
C VAL A 357 -17.93 -17.10 4.30
N GLU A 358 -18.91 -16.21 4.23
CA GLU A 358 -19.33 -15.54 3.00
C GLU A 358 -18.61 -14.21 2.87
N TRP A 359 -18.09 -13.95 1.68
CA TRP A 359 -17.24 -12.82 1.34
C TRP A 359 -17.89 -11.99 0.25
N ALA A 360 -17.88 -10.68 0.44
CA ALA A 360 -18.07 -9.72 -0.63
C ALA A 360 -16.69 -9.35 -1.18
N ILE A 361 -16.55 -9.36 -2.50
CA ILE A 361 -15.29 -9.03 -3.18
C ILE A 361 -15.57 -7.90 -4.16
N ILE A 362 -14.86 -6.79 -4.00
CA ILE A 362 -14.90 -5.64 -4.92
C ILE A 362 -13.68 -5.72 -5.83
N ILE A 363 -13.93 -5.72 -7.14
CA ILE A 363 -12.89 -5.80 -8.18
C ILE A 363 -13.40 -5.15 -9.47
N LYS A 364 -12.65 -4.22 -10.07
CA LYS A 364 -13.09 -3.44 -11.27
C LYS A 364 -14.50 -2.82 -11.14
N ASP A 365 -14.85 -2.32 -9.96
CA ASP A 365 -16.19 -1.81 -9.65
C ASP A 365 -17.32 -2.87 -9.73
N GLU A 366 -16.98 -4.15 -9.86
CA GLU A 366 -17.89 -5.29 -9.76
C GLU A 366 -17.92 -5.83 -8.33
N LEU A 367 -19.09 -6.34 -7.93
CA LEU A 367 -19.29 -7.03 -6.67
C LEU A 367 -19.45 -8.53 -6.92
N LEU A 368 -18.50 -9.33 -6.44
CA LEU A 368 -18.56 -10.79 -6.46
C LEU A 368 -18.88 -11.32 -5.08
N THR A 369 -19.49 -12.51 -5.02
CA THR A 369 -19.70 -13.23 -3.75
C THR A 369 -18.87 -14.50 -3.74
N ALA A 370 -18.12 -14.72 -2.66
CA ALA A 370 -17.42 -15.98 -2.45
C ALA A 370 -17.80 -16.62 -1.12
N ARG A 371 -17.52 -17.91 -1.00
CA ARG A 371 -17.66 -18.66 0.25
C ARG A 371 -16.42 -19.51 0.48
N THR A 372 -15.86 -19.49 1.68
CA THR A 372 -14.75 -20.37 2.09
C THR A 372 -15.16 -21.27 3.25
N SER A 373 -14.65 -22.49 3.27
CA SER A 373 -14.91 -23.50 4.29
C SER A 373 -13.76 -24.50 4.39
N ALA A 374 -13.77 -25.35 5.42
CA ALA A 374 -12.78 -26.42 5.59
C ALA A 374 -12.70 -27.44 4.42
N ILE A 375 -13.72 -27.53 3.56
CA ILE A 375 -13.75 -28.48 2.43
C ILE A 375 -13.41 -27.85 1.08
N GLY A 376 -13.33 -26.52 1.02
CA GLY A 376 -13.12 -25.79 -0.23
C GLY A 376 -13.76 -24.41 -0.22
N ALA A 377 -13.74 -23.79 -1.39
CA ALA A 377 -14.33 -22.48 -1.62
C ALA A 377 -15.10 -22.40 -2.93
N SER A 378 -16.01 -21.44 -3.03
CA SER A 378 -16.76 -21.16 -4.24
C SER A 378 -16.85 -19.67 -4.50
N LEU A 379 -16.87 -19.28 -5.77
CA LEU A 379 -17.11 -17.91 -6.24
C LEU A 379 -18.36 -17.91 -7.11
N THR A 380 -19.21 -16.92 -6.89
CA THR A 380 -20.43 -16.68 -7.65
C THR A 380 -20.39 -15.26 -8.22
N ARG A 381 -20.65 -15.13 -9.53
CA ARG A 381 -20.81 -13.85 -10.23
C ARG A 381 -22.08 -13.89 -11.06
N GLU A 382 -22.95 -12.90 -10.90
CA GLU A 382 -24.03 -12.66 -11.86
C GLU A 382 -23.48 -11.87 -13.04
N ASN A 383 -23.66 -12.41 -14.25
CA ASN A 383 -23.28 -11.74 -15.48
C ASN A 383 -24.40 -10.78 -15.92
N SER A 384 -24.05 -9.79 -16.74
CA SER A 384 -24.99 -8.78 -17.25
C SER A 384 -26.14 -9.34 -18.10
N ASP A 385 -25.98 -10.56 -18.62
CA ASP A 385 -27.01 -11.30 -19.36
C ASP A 385 -27.94 -12.12 -18.46
N GLY A 386 -27.80 -12.02 -17.13
CA GLY A 386 -28.58 -12.75 -16.14
C GLY A 386 -28.11 -14.19 -15.89
N THR A 387 -27.00 -14.63 -16.51
CA THR A 387 -26.40 -15.93 -16.20
C THR A 387 -25.52 -15.86 -14.96
N THR A 388 -25.32 -16.99 -14.27
CA THR A 388 -24.46 -17.04 -13.08
C THR A 388 -23.23 -17.88 -13.36
N LEU A 389 -22.05 -17.27 -13.24
CA LEU A 389 -20.78 -18.00 -13.14
C LEU A 389 -20.67 -18.57 -11.72
N MET A 390 -20.43 -19.88 -11.62
CA MET A 390 -20.12 -20.53 -10.35
C MET A 390 -18.84 -21.35 -10.50
N LEU A 391 -17.81 -20.97 -9.74
CA LEU A 391 -16.53 -21.67 -9.70
C LEU A 391 -16.32 -22.27 -8.32
N THR A 392 -15.63 -23.41 -8.26
CA THR A 392 -15.32 -24.09 -7.01
C THR A 392 -13.88 -24.57 -7.00
N VAL A 393 -13.25 -24.54 -5.83
CA VAL A 393 -11.95 -25.16 -5.56
C VAL A 393 -12.05 -26.00 -4.30
N ASP A 394 -11.45 -27.19 -4.30
CA ASP A 394 -11.45 -28.08 -3.15
C ASP A 394 -10.26 -27.82 -2.20
N ALA A 395 -10.34 -28.37 -0.98
CA ALA A 395 -9.29 -28.20 0.03
C ALA A 395 -7.90 -28.73 -0.40
N ARG A 396 -7.83 -29.73 -1.29
CA ARG A 396 -6.54 -30.25 -1.78
C ARG A 396 -5.90 -29.29 -2.78
N GLN A 397 -6.70 -28.67 -3.64
CA GLN A 397 -6.25 -27.61 -4.54
C GLN A 397 -5.72 -26.43 -3.74
N ILE A 398 -6.45 -26.00 -2.70
CA ILE A 398 -6.03 -24.91 -1.80
C ILE A 398 -4.70 -25.25 -1.10
N ALA A 399 -4.59 -26.45 -0.50
CA ALA A 399 -3.37 -26.86 0.21
C ALA A 399 -2.15 -26.93 -0.72
N LYS A 400 -2.33 -27.41 -1.95
CA LYS A 400 -1.25 -27.44 -2.95
C LYS A 400 -0.72 -26.03 -3.26
N HIS A 401 -1.61 -25.05 -3.38
CA HIS A 401 -1.22 -23.67 -3.69
C HIS A 401 -0.68 -22.90 -2.50
N HIS A 402 -1.11 -23.22 -1.27
CA HIS A 402 -0.51 -22.67 -0.06
C HIS A 402 1.00 -22.98 0.03
N ILE A 403 1.39 -24.20 -0.32
CA ILE A 403 2.82 -24.60 -0.34
C ILE A 403 3.60 -23.84 -1.42
N TRP A 404 2.94 -23.44 -2.51
CA TRP A 404 3.57 -22.68 -3.59
C TRP A 404 3.72 -21.18 -3.29
N SER A 405 2.84 -20.61 -2.45
CA SER A 405 2.87 -19.20 -2.06
C SER A 405 3.77 -18.92 -0.86
N VAL A 406 3.95 -19.90 0.04
CA VAL A 406 4.84 -19.78 1.22
C VAL A 406 6.19 -20.44 0.94
N GLY A 407 6.74 -20.25 -0.27
CA GLY A 407 7.97 -20.93 -0.69
C GLY A 407 9.04 -20.87 0.39
N ASP A 408 9.61 -22.03 0.76
CA ASP A 408 10.68 -22.17 1.73
C ASP A 408 11.76 -21.10 1.45
N HIS A 409 11.85 -20.12 2.34
CA HIS A 409 12.90 -19.11 2.37
C HIS A 409 14.26 -19.73 2.70
#